data_AF-A0A528N7Z8-F1
#
_entry.id   AF-A0A528N7Z8-F1
#
_cell.length_a   1.000
_cell.length_b   1.000
_cell.length_c   1.000
_cell.angle_alpha   90.00
_cell.angle_beta   90.00
_cell.angle_gamma   90.00
#
_symmetry.space_group_name_H-M   'P 1'
#
loop_
_entity.id
_entity.type
_entity.pdbx_description
1 polymer ?
#
loop_
_entity_poly.entity_id
_entity_poly.type
_entity_poly.pdbx_seq_one_letter_code
_entity_poly.pdbx_strand_id
1 'polypeptide(L)'
;MPNERATVVQTPVGADLLTFTHLVGRDEISRCLAYTVGFVSSSPDIDPLKMLGGAVSIEGESDPKRWFSGLVSEFRLTRIEDRLAYYEAVIRPWLWFLGHTTDCRIFQNMSVIEIVEEIFSKYSTAKFEKRLQGSYPPREYCVQYD
;
A
#
# COMPACT_ATOMS: atom_id res chain seq x y z
N MET A 1 -11.06 -22.01 25.54
CA MET A 1 -10.16 -22.13 24.38
C MET A 1 -10.15 -20.80 23.64
N PRO A 2 -9.13 -19.94 23.77
CA PRO A 2 -9.02 -18.84 22.80
C PRO A 2 -7.55 -18.63 22.41
N ASN A 3 -7.09 -19.32 21.36
CA ASN A 3 -6.01 -18.81 20.50
C ASN A 3 -5.91 -19.62 19.19
N GLU A 4 -7.05 -20.03 18.62
CA GLU A 4 -7.06 -20.64 17.29
C GLU A 4 -7.18 -19.53 16.24
N ARG A 5 -5.99 -19.09 15.81
CA ARG A 5 -5.67 -18.35 14.57
C ARG A 5 -6.17 -16.90 14.50
N ALA A 6 -5.61 -16.04 15.34
CA ALA A 6 -5.56 -14.63 15.01
C ALA A 6 -4.56 -14.42 13.85
N THR A 7 -5.06 -14.00 12.69
CA THR A 7 -4.21 -13.48 11.61
C THR A 7 -3.26 -12.43 12.18
N VAL A 8 -1.96 -12.61 11.97
CA VAL A 8 -0.97 -11.63 12.40
C VAL A 8 -1.10 -10.38 11.56
N VAL A 9 -1.26 -9.23 12.21
CA VAL A 9 -1.29 -7.93 11.56
C VAL A 9 -0.27 -6.99 12.18
N GLN A 10 0.45 -6.28 11.32
CA GLN A 10 1.37 -5.22 11.71
C GLN A 10 0.76 -3.91 11.28
N THR A 11 0.63 -2.96 12.20
CA THR A 11 0.08 -1.63 11.94
C THR A 11 1.00 -0.54 12.51
N PRO A 12 0.91 0.70 12.02
CA PRO A 12 1.68 1.83 12.55
C PRO A 12 1.40 2.14 14.04
N VAL A 13 0.21 1.78 14.54
CA VAL A 13 -0.20 2.02 15.93
C VAL A 13 0.08 0.82 16.85
N GLY A 14 0.72 -0.23 16.34
CA GLY A 14 1.01 -1.46 17.07
C GLY A 14 -0.01 -2.57 16.83
N ALA A 15 0.37 -3.81 17.15
CA ALA A 15 -0.47 -4.99 16.92
C ALA A 15 -1.60 -5.15 17.95
N ASP A 16 -1.46 -4.56 19.15
CA ASP A 16 -2.39 -4.79 20.26
C ASP A 16 -3.65 -3.91 20.20
N LEU A 17 -3.62 -2.80 19.45
CA LEU A 17 -4.74 -1.86 19.38
C LEU A 17 -5.77 -2.22 18.32
N LEU A 18 -5.37 -2.92 17.26
CA LEU A 18 -6.22 -3.23 16.11
C LEU A 18 -6.20 -4.73 15.85
N THR A 19 -7.33 -5.39 16.13
CA THR A 19 -7.51 -6.81 15.77
C THR A 19 -8.06 -6.91 14.36
N PHE A 20 -7.39 -7.69 13.51
CA PHE A 20 -7.84 -7.95 12.14
C PHE A 20 -9.21 -8.66 12.11
N THR A 21 -10.07 -8.27 11.17
CA THR A 21 -11.38 -8.93 10.96
C THR A 21 -11.53 -9.51 9.57
N HIS A 22 -11.16 -8.74 8.54
CA HIS A 22 -11.31 -9.15 7.15
C HIS A 22 -10.37 -8.36 6.24
N LEU A 23 -10.08 -8.95 5.07
CA LEU A 23 -9.44 -8.28 3.95
C LEU A 23 -10.23 -8.61 2.69
N VAL A 24 -10.61 -7.58 1.95
CA VAL A 24 -11.24 -7.72 0.62
C VAL A 24 -10.56 -6.77 -0.34
N GLY A 25 -10.29 -7.20 -1.56
CA GLY A 25 -9.79 -6.28 -2.56
C GLY A 25 -9.36 -6.93 -3.86
N ARG A 26 -8.64 -6.17 -4.68
CA ARG A 26 -8.23 -6.56 -6.02
C ARG A 26 -6.73 -6.35 -6.22
N ASP A 27 -6.13 -7.30 -6.91
CA ASP A 27 -4.74 -7.30 -7.34
C ASP A 27 -4.70 -7.87 -8.76
N GLU A 28 -4.22 -7.07 -9.71
CA GLU A 28 -4.27 -7.34 -11.13
C GLU A 28 -2.92 -7.00 -11.76
N ILE A 29 -2.53 -7.76 -12.78
CA ILE A 29 -1.30 -7.46 -13.51
C ILE A 29 -1.40 -6.06 -14.11
N SER A 30 -0.35 -5.25 -13.90
CA SER A 30 -0.25 -3.87 -14.39
C SER A 30 -1.27 -2.87 -13.81
N ARG A 31 -1.86 -3.17 -12.65
CA ARG A 31 -2.67 -2.22 -11.87
C ARG A 31 -2.18 -2.13 -10.43
N CYS A 32 -2.36 -0.97 -9.80
CA CYS A 32 -2.08 -0.84 -8.38
C CYS A 32 -3.17 -1.56 -7.58
N LEU A 33 -2.75 -2.47 -6.69
CA LEU A 33 -3.66 -3.16 -5.78
C LEU A 33 -4.50 -2.20 -4.93
N ALA A 34 -5.61 -2.71 -4.44
CA ALA A 34 -6.51 -2.03 -3.52
C ALA A 34 -7.05 -3.04 -2.52
N TYR A 35 -6.65 -2.95 -1.25
CA TYR A 35 -7.20 -3.81 -0.19
C TYR A 35 -7.93 -2.98 0.84
N THR A 36 -9.21 -3.27 1.06
CA THR A 36 -9.96 -2.81 2.21
C THR A 36 -9.74 -3.81 3.35
N VAL A 37 -9.23 -3.31 4.47
CA VAL A 37 -8.92 -4.12 5.65
C VAL A 37 -9.72 -3.61 6.81
N GLY A 38 -10.51 -4.49 7.41
CA GLY A 38 -11.30 -4.19 8.58
C GLY A 38 -10.59 -4.57 9.87
N PHE A 39 -10.82 -3.75 10.89
CA PHE A 39 -10.29 -3.95 12.23
C PHE A 39 -11.38 -3.76 13.28
N VAL A 40 -11.17 -4.37 14.44
CA VAL A 40 -11.93 -4.10 15.66
C VAL A 40 -10.96 -3.71 16.79
N SER A 41 -11.38 -2.76 17.62
CA SER A 41 -10.64 -2.29 18.79
C SER A 41 -11.57 -2.09 19.98
N SER A 42 -11.03 -2.23 21.20
CA SER A 42 -11.68 -1.78 22.44
C SER A 42 -11.56 -0.26 22.65
N SER A 43 -10.73 0.43 21.86
CA SER A 43 -10.56 1.89 21.93
C SER A 43 -11.15 2.59 20.70
N PRO A 44 -12.06 3.57 20.89
CA PRO A 44 -12.56 4.41 19.80
C PRO A 44 -11.62 5.57 19.44
N ASP A 45 -10.51 5.75 20.18
CA ASP A 45 -9.65 6.94 20.09
C ASP A 45 -8.34 6.67 19.32
N ILE A 46 -8.39 5.82 18.30
CA ILE A 46 -7.23 5.56 17.45
C ILE A 46 -6.99 6.78 16.56
N ASP A 47 -5.85 7.44 16.78
CA ASP A 47 -5.41 8.60 15.99
C ASP A 47 -5.26 8.23 14.50
N PRO A 48 -6.14 8.74 13.62
CA PRO A 48 -6.09 8.42 12.20
C PRO A 48 -4.81 8.90 11.52
N LEU A 49 -4.17 9.95 12.04
CA LEU A 49 -2.95 10.51 11.46
C LEU A 49 -1.74 9.62 11.66
N LYS A 50 -1.73 8.79 12.71
CA LYS A 50 -0.69 7.77 12.89
C LYS A 50 -0.86 6.60 11.92
N MET A 51 -2.08 6.35 11.46
CA MET A 51 -2.37 5.30 10.50
C MET A 51 -2.06 5.74 9.07
N LEU A 52 -2.50 6.94 8.67
CA LEU A 52 -2.37 7.44 7.29
C LEU A 52 -0.90 7.42 6.82
N GLY A 53 -0.67 6.93 5.61
CA GLY A 53 0.66 6.79 5.00
C GLY A 53 1.55 5.72 5.64
N GLY A 54 1.19 5.20 6.80
CA GLY A 54 1.92 4.15 7.49
C GLY A 54 1.77 2.79 6.81
N ALA A 55 2.74 1.91 7.05
CA ALA A 55 2.75 0.56 6.48
C ALA A 55 1.86 -0.39 7.30
N VAL A 56 1.01 -1.14 6.61
CA VAL A 56 0.23 -2.24 7.18
C VAL A 56 0.56 -3.53 6.44
N SER A 57 0.74 -4.61 7.20
CA SER A 57 1.03 -5.95 6.66
C SER A 57 0.13 -6.99 7.34
N ILE A 58 -0.57 -7.78 6.53
CA ILE A 58 -1.47 -8.85 6.98
C ILE A 58 -0.89 -10.19 6.56
N GLU A 59 -0.74 -11.13 7.49
CA GLU A 59 -0.34 -12.50 7.21
C GLU A 59 -1.51 -13.28 6.57
N GLY A 60 -1.30 -13.80 5.37
CA GLY A 60 -2.23 -14.72 4.72
C GLY A 60 -2.06 -16.14 5.24
N GLU A 61 -3.17 -16.88 5.32
CA GLU A 61 -3.15 -18.30 5.62
C GLU A 61 -2.65 -19.10 4.40
N SER A 62 -1.34 -19.17 4.21
CA SER A 62 -0.70 -19.96 3.14
C SER A 62 0.61 -20.59 3.61
N ASP A 63 1.04 -21.65 2.93
CA ASP A 63 2.37 -22.25 3.07
C ASP A 63 3.09 -22.25 1.71
N PRO A 64 4.21 -21.52 1.53
CA PRO A 64 4.84 -20.63 2.51
C PRO A 64 3.95 -19.44 2.89
N LYS A 65 4.22 -18.84 4.04
CA LYS A 65 3.50 -17.65 4.52
C LYS A 65 3.56 -16.53 3.49
N ARG A 66 2.38 -16.01 3.11
CA ARG A 66 2.24 -14.84 2.24
C ARG A 66 1.88 -13.62 3.07
N TRP A 67 2.42 -12.47 2.70
CA TRP A 67 2.04 -11.19 3.30
C TRP A 67 1.32 -10.30 2.30
N PHE A 68 0.26 -9.65 2.75
CA PHE A 68 -0.44 -8.59 2.02
C PHE A 68 -0.07 -7.26 2.65
N SER A 69 0.77 -6.50 1.96
CA SER A 69 1.38 -5.29 2.50
C SER A 69 1.17 -4.09 1.60
N GLY A 70 1.08 -2.91 2.22
CA GLY A 70 1.09 -1.63 1.53
C GLY A 70 1.00 -0.47 2.52
N LEU A 71 0.70 0.71 2.01
CA LEU A 71 0.55 1.94 2.79
C LEU A 71 -0.93 2.29 2.92
N VAL A 72 -1.32 2.81 4.08
CA VAL A 72 -2.69 3.27 4.33
C VAL A 72 -2.96 4.55 3.54
N SER A 73 -3.85 4.46 2.56
CA SER A 73 -4.34 5.61 1.77
C SER A 73 -5.58 6.25 2.38
N GLU A 74 -6.42 5.47 3.07
CA GLU A 74 -7.61 5.93 3.76
C GLU A 74 -7.74 5.17 5.08
N PHE A 75 -8.23 5.83 6.13
CA PHE A 75 -8.55 5.20 7.41
C PHE A 75 -9.81 5.84 7.99
N ARG A 76 -10.76 5.03 8.44
CA ARG A 76 -12.03 5.51 9.00
C ARG A 76 -12.52 4.63 10.13
N LEU A 77 -13.18 5.26 11.11
CA LEU A 77 -14.07 4.59 12.04
C LEU A 77 -15.41 4.36 11.32
N THR A 78 -15.86 3.11 11.24
CA THR A 78 -17.10 2.75 10.51
C THR A 78 -18.29 2.64 11.43
N ARG A 79 -18.14 2.05 12.62
CA ARG A 79 -19.18 1.97 13.63
C ARG A 79 -18.62 1.77 15.04
N ILE A 80 -19.43 2.09 16.04
CA ILE A 80 -19.21 1.73 17.44
C ILE A 80 -20.43 0.91 17.88
N GLU A 81 -20.20 -0.30 18.37
CA GLU A 81 -21.25 -1.26 18.74
C GLU A 81 -20.74 -2.13 19.90
N ASP A 82 -21.57 -2.39 20.91
CA ASP A 82 -21.22 -3.24 22.07
C ASP A 82 -19.87 -2.91 22.73
N ARG A 83 -19.55 -1.62 22.84
CA ARG A 83 -18.27 -1.08 23.38
C ARG A 83 -17.03 -1.42 22.54
N LEU A 84 -17.22 -1.86 21.30
CA LEU A 84 -16.15 -2.07 20.32
C LEU A 84 -16.24 -1.01 19.23
N ALA A 85 -15.08 -0.54 18.79
CA ALA A 85 -14.92 0.36 17.66
C ALA A 85 -14.42 -0.42 16.44
N TYR A 86 -15.12 -0.26 15.32
CA TYR A 86 -14.79 -0.91 14.06
C TYR A 86 -14.16 0.11 13.11
N TYR A 87 -13.02 -0.25 12.53
CA TYR A 87 -12.28 0.60 11.62
C TYR A 87 -12.08 -0.08 10.27
N GLU A 88 -11.89 0.72 9.24
CA GLU A 88 -11.45 0.25 7.93
C GLU A 88 -10.26 1.09 7.44
N ALA A 89 -9.25 0.40 6.90
CA ALA A 89 -8.16 1.00 6.15
C ALA A 89 -8.24 0.59 4.69
N VAL A 90 -7.91 1.51 3.78
CA VAL A 90 -7.62 1.17 2.37
C VAL A 90 -6.11 1.17 2.17
N ILE A 91 -5.57 0.00 1.85
CA ILE A 91 -4.14 -0.23 1.63
C ILE A 91 -3.83 -0.17 0.13
N ARG A 92 -2.80 0.60 -0.23
CA ARG A 92 -2.31 0.83 -1.60
C ARG A 92 -0.80 0.61 -1.68
N PRO A 93 -0.25 0.23 -2.84
CA PRO A 93 1.21 0.19 -3.02
C PRO A 93 1.77 1.61 -3.10
N TRP A 94 3.07 1.78 -2.82
CA TRP A 94 3.74 3.08 -2.94
C TRP A 94 3.54 3.73 -4.32
N LEU A 95 3.48 2.91 -5.38
CA LEU A 95 3.30 3.36 -6.76
C LEU A 95 1.99 4.13 -6.98
N TRP A 96 0.93 3.80 -6.22
CA TRP A 96 -0.36 4.47 -6.34
C TRP A 96 -0.28 5.95 -5.96
N PHE A 97 0.58 6.31 -5.00
CA PHE A 97 0.75 7.69 -4.54
C PHE A 97 1.32 8.62 -5.62
N LEU A 98 2.02 8.06 -6.64
CA LEU A 98 2.48 8.85 -7.78
C LEU A 98 1.32 9.36 -8.64
N GLY A 99 0.12 8.79 -8.52
CA GLY A 99 -1.10 9.32 -9.16
C GLY A 99 -1.69 10.56 -8.47
N HIS A 100 -1.18 10.94 -7.29
CA HIS A 100 -1.59 12.13 -6.55
C HIS A 100 -0.64 13.31 -6.74
N THR A 101 0.27 13.22 -7.71
CA THR A 101 1.17 14.29 -8.10
C THR A 101 1.17 14.40 -9.62
N THR A 102 1.37 15.61 -10.10
CA THR A 102 1.36 15.95 -11.52
C THR A 102 2.59 16.81 -11.80
N ASP A 103 3.17 16.70 -12.98
CA ASP A 103 4.40 17.44 -13.32
C ASP A 103 4.63 17.52 -14.83
N CYS A 104 5.28 18.60 -15.26
CA CYS A 104 5.74 18.80 -16.63
C CYS A 104 7.26 18.65 -16.69
N ARG A 105 7.74 17.55 -17.29
CA ARG A 105 9.18 17.21 -17.35
C ARG A 105 9.61 16.78 -18.74
N ILE A 106 10.85 17.12 -19.08
CA ILE A 106 11.50 16.70 -20.32
C ILE A 106 12.62 15.73 -19.97
N PHE A 107 12.63 14.58 -20.62
CA PHE A 107 13.68 13.58 -20.57
C PHE A 107 14.32 13.45 -21.96
N GLN A 108 15.64 13.56 -22.05
CA GLN A 108 16.36 13.54 -23.32
C GLN A 108 17.45 12.49 -23.31
N ASN A 109 17.60 11.77 -24.43
CA ASN A 109 18.58 10.71 -24.59
C ASN A 109 18.51 9.64 -23.50
N MET A 110 17.30 9.32 -23.03
CA MET A 110 17.02 8.34 -21.99
C MET A 110 16.10 7.24 -22.50
N SER A 111 16.36 6.00 -22.12
CA SER A 111 15.45 4.87 -22.30
C SER A 111 14.24 5.02 -21.37
N VAL A 112 13.14 4.32 -21.70
CA VAL A 112 11.95 4.29 -20.84
C VAL A 112 12.27 3.77 -19.44
N ILE A 113 13.24 2.85 -19.33
CA ILE A 113 13.66 2.29 -18.04
C ILE A 113 14.35 3.36 -17.20
N GLU A 114 15.30 4.10 -17.77
CA GLU A 114 16.00 5.18 -17.06
C GLU A 114 15.03 6.30 -16.64
N ILE A 115 14.05 6.66 -17.49
CA ILE A 115 13.02 7.64 -17.15
C ILE A 115 12.20 7.18 -15.93
N VAL A 116 11.74 5.92 -15.93
CA VAL A 116 10.99 5.36 -14.80
C VAL A 116 11.84 5.33 -13.53
N GLU A 117 13.12 4.96 -13.63
CA GLU A 117 14.06 4.97 -12.50
C GLU A 117 14.28 6.38 -11.94
N GLU A 118 14.46 7.38 -12.80
CA GLU A 118 14.59 8.77 -12.38
C GLU A 118 13.34 9.25 -11.64
N ILE A 119 12.15 8.95 -12.16
CA ILE A 119 10.89 9.28 -11.50
C ILE A 119 10.81 8.59 -10.13
N PHE A 120 11.14 7.30 -10.06
CA PHE A 120 11.07 6.51 -8.83
C PHE A 120 12.11 6.94 -7.79
N SER A 121 13.28 7.41 -8.21
CA SER A 121 14.37 7.85 -7.33
C SER A 121 13.98 8.98 -6.36
N LYS A 122 12.96 9.77 -6.71
CA LYS A 122 12.44 10.86 -5.87
C LYS A 122 11.67 10.36 -4.64
N TYR A 123 11.33 9.07 -4.60
CA TYR A 123 10.50 8.46 -3.55
C TYR A 123 11.31 7.43 -2.77
N SER A 124 11.65 7.74 -1.53
CA SER A 124 12.42 6.85 -0.65
C SER A 124 11.72 5.51 -0.37
N THR A 125 10.39 5.44 -0.54
CA THR A 125 9.59 4.22 -0.37
C THR A 125 9.56 3.35 -1.63
N ALA A 126 10.08 3.83 -2.77
CA ALA A 126 10.07 3.07 -4.01
C ALA A 126 10.90 1.79 -3.88
N LYS A 127 10.23 0.65 -4.06
CA LYS A 127 10.84 -0.68 -4.12
C LYS A 127 10.33 -1.39 -5.37
N PHE A 128 11.25 -1.78 -6.25
CA PHE A 128 10.95 -2.43 -7.52
C PHE A 128 12.13 -3.29 -8.00
N GLU A 129 11.86 -4.22 -8.90
CA GLU A 129 12.85 -5.09 -9.54
C GLU A 129 12.72 -5.02 -11.06
N LYS A 130 13.85 -5.10 -11.77
CA LYS A 130 13.88 -5.17 -13.24
C LYS A 130 14.04 -6.61 -13.69
N ARG A 131 12.95 -7.23 -14.14
CA ARG A 131 12.94 -8.58 -14.75
C ARG A 131 12.55 -8.48 -16.22
N LEU A 132 13.37 -7.75 -16.99
CA LEU A 132 13.09 -7.38 -18.38
C LEU A 132 13.75 -8.38 -19.35
N GLN A 133 13.08 -8.68 -20.47
CA GLN A 133 13.60 -9.59 -21.51
C GLN A 133 13.90 -8.89 -22.84
N GLY A 134 13.47 -7.63 -23.02
CA GLY A 134 13.65 -6.87 -24.24
C GLY A 134 14.73 -5.79 -24.14
N SER A 135 15.12 -5.25 -25.29
CA SER A 135 15.98 -4.06 -25.40
C SER A 135 15.12 -2.80 -25.51
N TYR A 136 15.46 -1.77 -24.73
CA TYR A 136 14.71 -0.51 -24.67
C TYR A 136 15.65 0.63 -25.09
N PRO A 137 15.67 1.03 -26.37
CA PRO A 137 16.59 2.05 -26.85
C PRO A 137 16.29 3.42 -26.23
N PRO A 138 17.31 4.28 -26.05
CA PRO A 138 17.10 5.66 -25.64
C PRO A 138 16.19 6.41 -26.60
N ARG A 139 15.35 7.27 -26.04
CA ARG A 139 14.56 8.24 -26.79
C ARG A 139 15.34 9.55 -26.82
N GLU A 140 15.47 10.14 -28.00
CA GLU A 140 16.07 11.47 -28.15
C GLU A 140 15.33 12.52 -27.30
N TYR A 141 13.99 12.44 -27.28
CA TYR A 141 13.13 13.37 -26.58
C TYR A 141 11.86 12.67 -26.07
N CYS A 142 11.52 12.86 -24.80
CA CYS A 142 10.31 12.34 -24.17
C CYS A 142 9.78 13.35 -23.15
N VAL A 143 8.47 13.58 -23.13
CA VAL A 143 7.83 14.56 -22.23
C VAL A 143 6.81 13.86 -21.34
N GLN A 144 6.87 14.13 -20.05
CA GLN A 144 5.74 13.98 -19.14
C GLN A 144 4.96 15.30 -19.19
N TYR A 145 3.70 15.24 -19.61
CA TYR A 145 2.84 16.41 -19.79
C TYR A 145 1.53 16.17 -19.06
N ASP A 146 1.09 17.18 -18.31
CA ASP A 146 -0.20 17.20 -17.60
C ASP A 146 -1.35 17.65 -18.51
#